data_AF-A0A7C3K7Q3-F1
#
_entry.id   AF-A0A7C3K7Q3-F1
#
_cell.length_a   1.000
_cell.length_b   1.000
_cell.length_c   1.000
_cell.angle_alpha   90.00
_cell.angle_beta   90.00
_cell.angle_gamma   90.00
#
_symmetry.space_group_name_H-M   'P 1'
#
loop_
_entity.id
_entity.type
_entity.pdbx_description
1 polymer ?
#
loop_
_entity_poly.entity_id
_entity_poly.type
_entity_poly.pdbx_seq_one_letter_code
_entity_poly.pdbx_strand_id
1 'polypeptide(L)'
;MARVVEKVPQAEAEKEELISGSEAIAVACKLADVDVITAYPIRPYDTVMQYVAKLVANGELDCEYIVAESEHSQFEIVKHASAAGARVFCGSSGVGWMYAFEALTVTPALRIPMVAMVGNRALDDPGAFGVEHNDALAVRDLGWMLVWVDNAQEALDTALVAYRVAEDRRVFLPCAIGCDGAFLTHSQSMVKV
;
A
#
# COMPACT_ATOMS: atom_id res chain seq x y z
N MET A 1 -39.04 8.36 -24.45
CA MET A 1 -37.70 8.45 -23.84
C MET A 1 -37.12 7.05 -23.75
N ALA A 2 -36.18 6.72 -24.65
CA ALA A 2 -35.48 5.44 -24.58
C ALA A 2 -34.50 5.49 -23.40
N ARG A 3 -34.61 4.54 -22.47
CA ARG A 3 -33.61 4.35 -21.41
C ARG A 3 -32.32 3.92 -22.08
N VAL A 4 -31.28 4.74 -21.98
CA VAL A 4 -29.91 4.33 -22.26
C VAL A 4 -29.59 3.26 -21.22
N VAL A 5 -29.49 2.02 -21.68
CA VAL A 5 -28.98 0.93 -20.86
C VAL A 5 -27.48 1.15 -20.79
N GLU A 6 -26.99 1.74 -19.70
CA GLU A 6 -25.56 1.73 -19.40
C GLU A 6 -25.12 0.26 -19.37
N LYS A 7 -24.18 -0.08 -20.25
CA LYS A 7 -23.54 -1.39 -20.22
C LYS A 7 -22.82 -1.49 -18.89
N VAL A 8 -23.25 -2.42 -18.05
CA VAL A 8 -22.44 -2.92 -16.93
C VAL A 8 -21.09 -3.32 -17.55
N PRO A 9 -19.94 -2.83 -17.03
CA PRO A 9 -18.64 -3.26 -17.51
C PRO A 9 -18.60 -4.78 -17.45
N GLN A 10 -18.36 -5.44 -18.58
CA GLN A 10 -18.04 -6.87 -18.54
C GLN A 10 -16.79 -7.00 -17.67
N ALA A 11 -16.86 -7.86 -16.64
CA ALA A 11 -15.66 -8.26 -15.91
C ALA A 11 -14.62 -8.69 -16.95
N GLU A 12 -13.48 -8.00 -16.98
CA GLU A 12 -12.36 -8.41 -17.82
C GLU A 12 -12.00 -9.85 -17.46
N ALA A 13 -11.66 -10.66 -18.46
CA ALA A 13 -11.31 -12.05 -18.23
C ALA A 13 -10.08 -12.14 -17.32
N GLU A 14 -10.12 -13.04 -16.32
CA GLU A 14 -8.99 -13.37 -15.44
C GLU A 14 -7.71 -13.52 -16.28
N LYS A 15 -6.72 -12.66 -16.02
CA LYS A 15 -5.48 -12.59 -16.80
C LYS A 15 -4.31 -12.92 -15.89
N GLU A 16 -3.36 -13.69 -16.42
CA GLU A 16 -2.09 -13.90 -15.72
C GLU A 16 -1.03 -12.89 -16.20
N GLU A 17 -0.37 -12.23 -15.26
CA GLU A 17 0.71 -11.28 -15.51
C GLU A 17 1.98 -11.70 -14.76
N LEU A 18 3.14 -11.48 -15.39
CA LEU A 18 4.45 -11.70 -14.75
C LEU A 18 4.87 -10.40 -14.05
N ILE A 19 4.59 -10.31 -12.76
CA ILE A 19 4.80 -9.09 -11.96
C ILE A 19 5.41 -9.42 -10.58
N SER A 20 6.08 -8.44 -9.97
CA SER A 20 6.63 -8.52 -8.62
C SER A 20 5.56 -8.27 -7.55
N GLY A 21 5.88 -8.54 -6.28
CA GLY A 21 4.98 -8.23 -5.16
C GLY A 21 4.64 -6.75 -5.05
N SER A 22 5.58 -5.85 -5.34
CA SER A 22 5.32 -4.40 -5.34
C SER A 22 4.34 -3.99 -6.43
N GLU A 23 4.51 -4.53 -7.64
CA GLU A 23 3.61 -4.28 -8.77
C GLU A 23 2.23 -4.88 -8.50
N ALA A 24 2.16 -6.05 -7.85
CA ALA A 24 0.91 -6.68 -7.43
C ALA A 24 0.12 -5.83 -6.42
N ILE A 25 0.80 -5.19 -5.45
CA ILE A 25 0.14 -4.22 -4.54
C ILE A 25 -0.36 -2.99 -5.30
N ALA A 26 0.38 -2.48 -6.28
CA ALA A 26 -0.06 -1.34 -7.09
C ALA A 26 -1.30 -1.69 -7.94
N VAL A 27 -1.34 -2.90 -8.50
CA VAL A 27 -2.54 -3.44 -9.18
C VAL A 27 -3.72 -3.53 -8.19
N ALA A 28 -3.49 -4.00 -6.97
CA ALA A 28 -4.53 -4.02 -5.94
C ALA A 28 -5.04 -2.61 -5.59
N CYS A 29 -4.18 -1.58 -5.59
CA CYS A 29 -4.60 -0.19 -5.40
C CYS A 29 -5.51 0.29 -6.54
N LYS A 30 -5.23 -0.09 -7.78
CA LYS A 30 -6.11 0.16 -8.93
C LYS A 30 -7.46 -0.54 -8.77
N LEU A 31 -7.45 -1.84 -8.47
CA LEU A 31 -8.67 -2.63 -8.29
C LEU A 31 -9.52 -2.15 -7.10
N ALA A 32 -8.87 -1.63 -6.07
CA ALA A 32 -9.51 -1.03 -4.91
C ALA A 32 -9.94 0.43 -5.13
N ASP A 33 -9.73 1.04 -6.30
CA ASP A 33 -10.16 2.42 -6.60
C ASP A 33 -9.72 3.40 -5.50
N VAL A 34 -8.42 3.43 -5.21
CA VAL A 34 -7.84 4.28 -4.15
C VAL A 34 -7.87 5.74 -4.58
N ASP A 35 -8.42 6.63 -3.75
CA ASP A 35 -8.59 8.05 -4.08
C ASP A 35 -7.29 8.87 -3.94
N VAL A 36 -6.48 8.59 -2.92
CA VAL A 36 -5.25 9.37 -2.60
C VAL A 36 -4.08 8.46 -2.30
N ILE A 37 -2.98 8.67 -3.00
CA ILE A 37 -1.71 7.95 -2.80
C ILE A 37 -0.58 8.93 -2.58
N THR A 38 0.18 8.75 -1.50
CA THR A 38 1.38 9.56 -1.22
C THR A 38 2.64 8.73 -1.35
N ALA A 39 3.67 9.33 -1.95
CA ALA A 39 4.94 8.69 -2.25
C ALA A 39 6.13 9.49 -1.72
N TYR A 40 7.13 8.77 -1.24
CA TYR A 40 8.47 9.26 -0.92
C TYR A 40 9.51 8.17 -1.21
N PRO A 41 10.64 8.45 -1.87
CA PRO A 41 11.52 7.40 -2.36
C PRO A 41 12.40 6.80 -1.26
N ILE A 42 12.17 5.51 -0.96
CA ILE A 42 13.11 4.68 -0.19
C ILE A 42 13.02 3.22 -0.67
N ARG A 43 14.17 2.58 -0.92
CA ARG A 43 14.19 1.15 -1.27
C ARG A 43 13.85 0.28 -0.06
N PRO A 44 13.22 -0.89 -0.25
CA PRO A 44 12.74 -1.47 -1.51
C PRO A 44 11.26 -1.21 -1.88
N TYR A 45 10.50 -0.42 -1.11
CA TYR A 45 9.09 -0.20 -1.44
C TYR A 45 8.87 0.79 -2.60
N ASP A 46 9.85 1.63 -2.94
CA ASP A 46 9.72 2.65 -4.00
C ASP A 46 9.22 2.11 -5.35
N THR A 47 9.45 0.81 -5.63
CA THR A 47 8.88 0.12 -6.80
C THR A 47 7.35 0.18 -6.86
N VAL A 48 6.62 0.05 -5.74
CA VAL A 48 5.15 0.13 -5.75
C VAL A 48 4.70 1.53 -6.18
N MET A 49 5.37 2.57 -5.70
CA MET A 49 5.04 3.95 -6.02
C MET A 49 5.35 4.29 -7.48
N GLN A 50 6.49 3.80 -8.00
CA GLN A 50 6.82 3.94 -9.43
C GLN A 50 5.76 3.27 -10.33
N TYR A 51 5.24 2.11 -9.94
CA TYR A 51 4.21 1.42 -10.71
C TYR A 51 2.85 2.10 -10.59
N VAL A 52 2.46 2.58 -9.41
CA VAL A 52 1.26 3.42 -9.23
C VAL A 52 1.34 4.67 -10.11
N ALA A 53 2.47 5.38 -10.11
CA ALA A 53 2.67 6.57 -10.94
C ALA A 53 2.48 6.25 -12.44
N LYS A 54 2.92 5.07 -12.88
CA LYS A 54 2.70 4.58 -14.25
C LYS A 54 1.23 4.32 -14.53
N LEU A 55 0.50 3.67 -13.63
CA LEU A 55 -0.95 3.43 -13.76
C LEU A 55 -1.73 4.74 -13.88
N VAL A 56 -1.40 5.73 -13.04
CA VAL A 56 -2.00 7.07 -13.08
C VAL A 56 -1.68 7.78 -14.40
N ALA A 57 -0.42 7.78 -14.82
CA ALA A 57 0.01 8.42 -16.07
C ALA A 57 -0.63 7.79 -17.32
N ASN A 58 -0.95 6.50 -17.27
CA ASN A 58 -1.65 5.78 -18.34
C ASN A 58 -3.17 5.96 -18.32
N GLY A 59 -3.73 6.61 -17.29
CA GLY A 59 -5.18 6.73 -17.09
C GLY A 59 -5.84 5.41 -16.67
N GLU A 60 -5.08 4.49 -16.08
CA GLU A 60 -5.56 3.21 -15.58
C GLU A 60 -6.03 3.26 -14.12
N LEU A 61 -5.59 4.28 -13.38
CA LEU A 61 -6.01 4.61 -12.02
C LEU A 61 -6.23 6.13 -11.95
N ASP A 62 -7.42 6.56 -11.55
CA ASP A 62 -7.74 7.97 -11.32
C ASP A 62 -7.62 8.26 -9.82
N CYS A 63 -6.45 8.76 -9.39
CA CYS A 63 -6.20 9.10 -7.99
C CYS A 63 -5.31 10.33 -7.87
N GLU A 64 -5.39 11.03 -6.74
CA GLU A 64 -4.43 12.06 -6.38
C GLU A 64 -3.10 11.42 -5.96
N TYR A 65 -2.11 11.48 -6.86
CA TYR A 65 -0.76 10.98 -6.61
C TYR A 65 0.17 12.11 -6.15
N ILE A 66 0.51 12.13 -4.86
CA ILE A 66 1.26 13.22 -4.22
C ILE A 66 2.66 12.75 -3.85
N VAL A 67 3.69 13.40 -4.40
CA VAL A 67 5.08 13.20 -3.96
C VAL A 67 5.36 14.10 -2.77
N ALA A 68 5.46 13.50 -1.59
CA ALA A 68 5.73 14.22 -0.34
C ALA A 68 7.22 14.62 -0.23
N GLU A 69 7.54 15.51 0.70
CA GLU A 69 8.92 15.92 1.00
C GLU A 69 9.65 14.96 1.95
N SER A 70 8.91 14.07 2.63
CA SER A 70 9.45 13.09 3.57
C SER A 70 8.44 11.98 3.90
N GLU A 71 8.88 10.88 4.51
CA GLU A 71 7.96 9.84 4.98
C GLU A 71 7.02 10.32 6.09
N HIS A 72 7.47 11.22 6.98
CA HIS A 72 6.58 11.79 7.99
C HIS A 72 5.40 12.50 7.33
N SER A 73 5.69 13.40 6.39
CA SER A 73 4.68 14.14 5.61
C SER A 73 3.82 13.21 4.76
N GLN A 74 4.42 12.17 4.17
CA GLN A 74 3.71 11.15 3.40
C GLN A 74 2.56 10.54 4.22
N PHE A 75 2.85 10.07 5.43
CA PHE A 75 1.85 9.45 6.31
C PHE A 75 0.85 10.49 6.87
N GLU A 76 1.29 11.71 7.18
CA GLU A 76 0.39 12.78 7.62
C GLU A 76 -0.65 13.14 6.55
N ILE A 77 -0.25 13.23 5.27
CA ILE A 77 -1.16 13.58 4.18
C ILE A 77 -2.24 12.50 4.01
N VAL A 78 -1.88 11.22 3.88
CA VAL A 78 -2.89 10.15 3.69
C VAL A 78 -3.75 9.93 4.93
N LYS A 79 -3.19 10.08 6.12
CA LYS A 79 -3.97 10.00 7.37
C LYS A 79 -5.09 11.04 7.37
N HIS A 80 -4.80 12.28 6.98
CA HIS A 80 -5.79 13.36 6.92
C HIS A 80 -6.74 13.24 5.72
N ALA A 81 -6.26 12.76 4.57
CA ALA A 81 -7.13 12.46 3.44
C ALA A 81 -8.16 11.38 3.81
N SER A 82 -7.74 10.34 4.53
CA SER A 82 -8.66 9.31 5.02
C SER A 82 -9.64 9.83 6.07
N ALA A 83 -9.19 10.73 6.96
CA ALA A 83 -10.10 11.42 7.88
C ALA A 83 -11.17 12.26 7.16
N ALA A 84 -10.88 12.76 5.95
CA ALA A 84 -11.83 13.45 5.09
C ALA A 84 -12.74 12.51 4.28
N GLY A 85 -12.52 11.19 4.34
CA GLY A 85 -13.36 10.16 3.72
C GLY A 85 -12.77 9.47 2.50
N ALA A 86 -11.51 9.77 2.13
CA ALA A 86 -10.83 9.11 1.03
C ALA A 86 -10.35 7.70 1.41
N ARG A 87 -10.40 6.76 0.48
CA ARG A 87 -9.59 5.55 0.52
C ARG A 87 -8.16 5.92 0.17
N VAL A 88 -7.20 5.46 0.97
CA VAL A 88 -5.81 5.91 0.87
C VAL A 88 -4.81 4.77 0.86
N PHE A 89 -3.69 4.99 0.18
CA PHE A 89 -2.53 4.11 0.20
C PHE A 89 -1.23 4.90 0.40
N CYS A 90 -0.30 4.36 1.16
CA CYS A 90 1.09 4.80 1.17
C CYS A 90 2.02 3.63 1.52
N GLY A 91 3.30 3.87 1.72
CA GLY A 91 4.20 2.83 2.20
C GLY A 91 5.60 3.33 2.52
N SER A 92 6.42 2.50 3.15
CA SER A 92 7.82 2.84 3.38
C SER A 92 8.66 1.59 3.60
N SER A 93 9.91 1.79 3.99
CA SER A 93 10.90 0.75 4.26
C SER A 93 11.87 1.21 5.34
N GLY A 94 12.25 0.33 6.26
CA GLY A 94 13.37 0.56 7.18
C GLY A 94 13.29 1.89 7.94
N VAL A 95 14.32 2.72 7.79
CA VAL A 95 14.41 4.02 8.47
C VAL A 95 13.32 5.01 8.07
N GLY A 96 12.73 4.89 6.88
CA GLY A 96 11.62 5.75 6.46
C GLY A 96 10.34 5.48 7.27
N TRP A 97 10.10 4.21 7.59
CA TRP A 97 9.03 3.82 8.51
C TRP A 97 9.25 4.41 9.91
N MET A 98 10.50 4.37 10.40
CA MET A 98 10.86 4.99 11.68
C MET A 98 10.81 6.52 11.64
N TYR A 99 11.07 7.14 10.49
CA TYR A 99 10.96 8.59 10.33
C TYR A 99 9.51 9.06 10.44
N ALA A 100 8.55 8.23 9.99
CA ALA A 100 7.12 8.48 10.10
C ALA A 100 6.49 8.04 11.44
N PHE A 101 7.28 7.67 12.44
CA PHE A 101 6.78 6.98 13.64
C PHE A 101 5.70 7.76 14.41
N GLU A 102 5.78 9.09 14.46
CA GLU A 102 4.74 9.92 15.09
C GLU A 102 3.39 9.75 14.38
N ALA A 103 3.36 9.91 13.05
CA ALA A 103 2.15 9.75 12.24
C ALA A 103 1.58 8.32 12.35
N LEU A 104 2.45 7.32 12.31
CA LEU A 104 2.10 5.91 12.51
C LEU A 104 1.47 5.67 13.90
N THR A 105 2.00 6.30 14.94
CA THR A 105 1.52 6.14 16.33
C THR A 105 0.11 6.68 16.51
N VAL A 106 -0.20 7.83 15.91
CA VAL A 106 -1.52 8.48 16.10
C VAL A 106 -2.62 7.91 15.20
N THR A 107 -2.25 7.28 14.08
CA THR A 107 -3.20 6.77 13.06
C THR A 107 -4.24 5.80 13.64
N PRO A 108 -3.89 4.75 14.40
CA PRO A 108 -4.87 3.83 14.99
C PRO A 108 -5.78 4.50 16.02
N ALA A 109 -5.25 5.42 16.83
CA ALA A 109 -6.00 6.14 17.86
C ALA A 109 -7.09 7.05 17.26
N LEU A 110 -6.84 7.58 16.07
CA LEU A 110 -7.79 8.35 15.27
C LEU A 110 -8.75 7.47 14.46
N ARG A 111 -8.62 6.15 14.55
CA ARG A 111 -9.47 5.17 13.86
C ARG A 111 -9.43 5.37 12.34
N ILE A 112 -8.24 5.59 11.79
CA ILE A 112 -8.04 5.83 10.36
C ILE A 112 -7.81 4.50 9.62
N PRO A 113 -8.71 4.08 8.71
CA PRO A 113 -8.64 2.77 8.05
C PRO A 113 -7.73 2.79 6.81
N MET A 114 -6.47 3.21 6.96
CA MET A 114 -5.51 3.23 5.85
C MET A 114 -4.83 1.88 5.63
N VAL A 115 -4.52 1.56 4.36
CA VAL A 115 -3.65 0.43 4.00
C VAL A 115 -2.27 0.97 3.64
N ALA A 116 -1.24 0.39 4.23
CA ALA A 116 0.15 0.73 3.94
C ALA A 116 0.95 -0.51 3.56
N MET A 117 1.91 -0.35 2.65
CA MET A 117 2.93 -1.36 2.39
C MET A 117 4.19 -1.07 3.21
N VAL A 118 4.76 -2.10 3.83
CA VAL A 118 6.10 -2.06 4.42
C VAL A 118 7.00 -2.94 3.57
N GLY A 119 7.80 -2.33 2.69
CA GLY A 119 8.87 -3.07 2.01
C GLY A 119 9.96 -3.34 3.05
N ASN A 120 9.89 -4.46 3.74
CA ASN A 120 10.69 -4.73 4.93
C ASN A 120 12.18 -4.60 4.63
N ARG A 121 12.86 -3.79 5.43
CA ARG A 121 14.29 -3.47 5.28
C ARG A 121 14.90 -3.24 6.65
N ALA A 122 16.11 -3.78 6.84
CA ALA A 122 16.91 -3.54 8.02
C ALA A 122 17.13 -2.03 8.28
N LEU A 123 17.15 -1.68 9.56
CA LEU A 123 17.45 -0.32 10.01
C LEU A 123 18.95 -0.02 9.89
N ASP A 124 19.30 1.26 10.04
CA ASP A 124 20.69 1.69 10.18
C ASP A 124 21.19 1.35 11.61
N ASP A 125 22.48 1.07 11.86
CA ASP A 125 23.73 1.34 11.10
C ASP A 125 24.51 0.01 10.88
N PRO A 126 25.09 -0.28 9.70
CA PRO A 126 25.52 0.61 8.61
C PRO A 126 24.47 0.98 7.56
N GLY A 127 23.23 0.49 7.71
CA GLY A 127 22.19 0.54 6.69
C GLY A 127 22.30 -0.66 5.75
N ALA A 128 21.74 -1.78 6.20
CA ALA A 128 21.68 -2.97 5.36
C ALA A 128 20.53 -2.83 4.35
N PHE A 129 20.83 -3.10 3.08
CA PHE A 129 19.80 -3.26 2.04
C PHE A 129 19.00 -4.55 2.20
N GLY A 130 19.44 -5.45 3.09
CA GLY A 130 18.76 -6.70 3.39
C GLY A 130 17.44 -6.50 4.13
N VAL A 131 16.65 -7.56 4.15
CA VAL A 131 15.37 -7.62 4.84
C VAL A 131 15.57 -7.91 6.33
N GLU A 132 14.89 -7.14 7.17
CA GLU A 132 14.53 -7.48 8.54
C GLU A 132 13.11 -6.97 8.77
N HIS A 133 12.36 -7.58 9.69
CA HIS A 133 10.98 -7.19 9.98
C HIS A 133 10.86 -6.17 11.12
N ASN A 134 11.99 -5.66 11.61
CA ASN A 134 12.05 -4.76 12.77
C ASN A 134 11.40 -3.40 12.51
N ASP A 135 11.35 -2.94 11.26
CA ASP A 135 10.60 -1.76 10.84
C ASP A 135 9.10 -1.92 11.09
N ALA A 136 8.44 -2.89 10.44
CA ALA A 136 7.02 -3.17 10.65
C ALA A 136 6.70 -3.53 12.11
N LEU A 137 7.55 -4.33 12.76
CA LEU A 137 7.36 -4.74 14.15
C LEU A 137 7.50 -3.58 15.16
N ALA A 138 8.02 -2.42 14.76
CA ALA A 138 8.14 -1.24 15.61
C ALA A 138 6.77 -0.71 16.07
N VAL A 139 5.72 -0.94 15.28
CA VAL A 139 4.37 -0.44 15.58
C VAL A 139 3.43 -1.51 16.15
N ARG A 140 3.94 -2.71 16.49
CA ARG A 140 3.14 -3.86 16.93
C ARG A 140 2.22 -3.57 18.12
N ASP A 141 2.61 -2.62 18.96
CA ASP A 141 1.92 -2.25 20.20
C ASP A 141 0.97 -1.04 20.00
N LEU A 142 0.87 -0.48 18.79
CA LEU A 142 0.17 0.77 18.51
C LEU A 142 -1.24 0.61 17.95
N GLY A 143 -1.66 -0.62 17.62
CA GLY A 143 -3.00 -0.91 17.07
C GLY A 143 -3.06 -1.02 15.55
N TRP A 144 -1.91 -1.16 14.89
CA TRP A 144 -1.83 -1.57 13.49
C TRP A 144 -2.12 -3.06 13.34
N MET A 145 -2.91 -3.43 12.33
CA MET A 145 -2.96 -4.81 11.87
C MET A 145 -1.72 -5.06 11.03
N LEU A 146 -0.90 -6.04 11.42
CA LEU A 146 0.32 -6.41 10.71
C LEU A 146 0.13 -7.76 10.03
N VAL A 147 0.33 -7.80 8.72
CA VAL A 147 0.25 -9.02 7.90
C VAL A 147 1.49 -9.11 7.05
N TRP A 148 2.08 -10.30 6.93
CA TRP A 148 3.18 -10.56 6.00
C TRP A 148 2.70 -11.48 4.90
N VAL A 149 3.23 -11.27 3.69
CA VAL A 149 2.90 -12.05 2.49
C VAL A 149 4.17 -12.67 1.93
N ASP A 150 4.06 -13.88 1.37
CA ASP A 150 5.19 -14.70 0.94
C ASP A 150 5.38 -14.70 -0.58
N ASN A 151 4.33 -14.36 -1.34
CA ASN A 151 4.39 -14.33 -2.81
C ASN A 151 3.53 -13.20 -3.41
N ALA A 152 3.72 -12.92 -4.70
CA ALA A 152 3.08 -11.77 -5.35
C ALA A 152 1.55 -11.93 -5.50
N GLN A 153 1.03 -13.17 -5.63
CA GLN A 153 -0.41 -13.40 -5.62
C GLN A 153 -0.99 -13.05 -4.24
N GLU A 154 -0.36 -13.52 -3.18
CA GLU A 154 -0.77 -13.22 -1.83
C GLU A 154 -0.68 -11.73 -1.52
N ALA A 155 0.30 -11.01 -2.09
CA ALA A 155 0.39 -9.56 -1.99
C ALA A 155 -0.85 -8.87 -2.59
N LEU A 156 -1.26 -9.24 -3.81
CA LEU A 156 -2.47 -8.71 -4.45
C LEU A 156 -3.72 -9.02 -3.63
N ASP A 157 -3.93 -10.30 -3.30
CA ASP A 157 -5.11 -10.79 -2.60
C ASP A 157 -5.23 -10.14 -1.22
N THR A 158 -4.11 -10.08 -0.48
CA THR A 158 -4.06 -9.52 0.87
C THR A 158 -4.31 -8.02 0.85
N ALA A 159 -3.84 -7.27 -0.15
CA ALA A 159 -4.15 -5.85 -0.25
C ALA A 159 -5.65 -5.57 -0.41
N LEU A 160 -6.35 -6.36 -1.23
CA LEU A 160 -7.80 -6.25 -1.37
C LEU A 160 -8.54 -6.65 -0.08
N VAL A 161 -8.10 -7.73 0.56
CA VAL A 161 -8.63 -8.16 1.87
C VAL A 161 -8.35 -7.10 2.94
N ALA A 162 -7.19 -6.46 2.93
CA ALA A 162 -6.80 -5.44 3.89
C ALA A 162 -7.75 -4.25 3.84
N TYR A 163 -8.11 -3.73 2.66
CA TYR A 163 -9.14 -2.70 2.56
C TYR A 163 -10.48 -3.18 3.12
N ARG A 164 -10.91 -4.39 2.74
CA ARG A 164 -12.20 -4.94 3.19
C ARG A 164 -12.30 -5.04 4.71
N VAL A 165 -11.21 -5.41 5.38
CA VAL A 165 -11.12 -5.56 6.83
C VAL A 165 -10.90 -4.22 7.53
N ALA A 166 -9.92 -3.42 7.08
CA ALA A 166 -9.56 -2.13 7.66
C ALA A 166 -10.75 -1.17 7.67
N GLU A 167 -11.52 -1.12 6.58
CA GLU A 167 -12.66 -0.22 6.43
C GLU A 167 -13.97 -0.78 7.00
N ASP A 168 -14.00 -2.03 7.48
CA ASP A 168 -15.19 -2.56 8.14
C ASP A 168 -15.47 -1.74 9.41
N ARG A 169 -16.70 -1.25 9.55
CA ARG A 169 -17.09 -0.36 10.67
C ARG A 169 -16.92 -1.00 12.06
N ARG A 170 -16.83 -2.33 12.14
CA ARG A 170 -16.55 -3.07 13.37
C ARG A 170 -15.05 -3.07 13.71
N VAL A 171 -14.18 -2.87 12.72
CA VAL A 171 -12.72 -2.88 12.84
C VAL A 171 -12.18 -1.45 12.81
N PHE A 172 -12.30 -0.74 11.68
CA PHE A 172 -11.92 0.67 11.49
C PHE A 172 -10.53 1.02 12.06
N LEU A 173 -9.52 0.27 11.60
CA LEU A 173 -8.11 0.34 12.04
C LEU A 173 -7.19 0.24 10.82
N PRO A 174 -5.98 0.81 10.88
CA PRO A 174 -5.03 0.73 9.77
C PRO A 174 -4.41 -0.67 9.65
N CYS A 175 -4.01 -1.02 8.43
CA CYS A 175 -3.37 -2.29 8.09
C CYS A 175 -2.03 -2.04 7.40
N ALA A 176 -0.97 -2.68 7.88
CA ALA A 176 0.34 -2.68 7.24
C ALA A 176 0.65 -4.08 6.68
N ILE A 177 0.94 -4.12 5.38
CA ILE A 177 1.30 -5.32 4.64
C ILE A 177 2.82 -5.35 4.49
N GLY A 178 3.46 -6.23 5.25
CA GLY A 178 4.88 -6.52 5.16
C GLY A 178 5.20 -7.35 3.91
N CYS A 179 6.08 -6.81 3.07
CA CYS A 179 6.60 -7.48 1.90
C CYS A 179 8.13 -7.57 2.01
N ASP A 180 8.67 -8.78 2.00
CA ASP A 180 10.10 -9.01 2.16
C ASP A 180 10.92 -8.33 1.05
N GLY A 181 11.84 -7.45 1.48
CA GLY A 181 12.70 -6.69 0.61
C GLY A 181 13.55 -7.57 -0.30
N ALA A 182 13.63 -7.20 -1.59
CA ALA A 182 14.26 -7.95 -2.68
C ALA A 182 13.58 -9.29 -3.01
N PHE A 183 13.32 -10.14 -2.03
CA PHE A 183 12.73 -11.46 -2.23
C PHE A 183 11.33 -11.37 -2.85
N LEU A 184 10.47 -10.49 -2.34
CA LEU A 184 9.12 -10.34 -2.84
C LEU A 184 8.91 -9.02 -3.59
N THR A 185 9.48 -7.94 -3.09
CA THR A 185 9.25 -6.60 -3.68
C THR A 185 9.81 -6.47 -5.11
N HIS A 186 10.75 -7.32 -5.51
CA HIS A 186 11.42 -7.26 -6.82
C HIS A 186 11.30 -8.56 -7.63
N SER A 187 11.15 -9.72 -6.97
CA SER A 187 11.10 -11.00 -7.71
C SER A 187 9.74 -11.15 -8.38
N GLN A 188 9.76 -11.39 -9.68
CA GLN A 188 8.54 -11.55 -10.46
C GLN A 188 8.03 -12.99 -10.40
N SER A 189 6.72 -13.13 -10.35
CA SER A 189 6.02 -14.41 -10.45
C SER A 189 4.72 -14.25 -11.24
N MET A 190 4.10 -15.36 -11.63
CA MET A 190 2.80 -15.31 -12.30
C MET A 190 1.73 -14.95 -11.27
N VAL A 191 1.00 -13.87 -11.52
CA VAL A 191 -0.10 -13.37 -10.70
C VAL A 191 -1.37 -13.32 -11.54
N LYS A 192 -2.46 -13.79 -10.97
CA LYS A 192 -3.81 -13.69 -11.52
C LYS A 192 -4.40 -12.35 -11.10
N VAL A 193 -4.71 -11.52 -12.10
CA VAL A 193 -5.26 -10.17 -11.98
C VAL A 193 -6.67 -10.16 -12.54
#